data_AF-A0A6P8R7Z4-F1
#
_entry.id   AF-A0A6P8R7Z4-F1
#
_cell.length_a   1.000
_cell.length_b   1.000
_cell.length_c   1.000
_cell.angle_alpha   90.00
_cell.angle_beta   90.00
_cell.angle_gamma   90.00
#
_symmetry.space_group_name_H-M   'P 1'
#
loop_
_entity.id
_entity.type
_entity.pdbx_description
1 polymer ?
#
loop_
_entity_poly.entity_id
_entity_poly.type
_entity_poly.pdbx_seq_one_letter_code
_entity_poly.pdbx_strand_id
1 'polypeptide(L)'
;MFCDSSLARARAGSGGSRRPKKYKNTGQRTAVIYNLGAFISGNAKLKIEFNDIEEASYYQSNYTQFPVGIFFPWNPESAVFNETEEAFVQRCFTATVTENKLEFSEEDDSDLNLAERVMKRSIYYLCLRNYGKNGTAATMSPSLLLFTMLFLSFAIK
;
A
#
# COMPACT_ATOMS: atom_id res chain seq x y z
N MET A 1 25.49 66.56 25.85
CA MET A 1 26.10 66.09 27.12
C MET A 1 25.85 64.59 27.18
N PHE A 2 26.67 63.74 26.55
CA PHE A 2 28.04 63.35 26.92
C PHE A 2 28.18 62.99 28.40
N CYS A 3 28.21 61.69 28.68
CA CYS A 3 29.29 61.07 29.45
C CYS A 3 29.55 59.66 28.91
N ASP A 4 30.83 59.33 28.90
CA ASP A 4 31.53 58.42 28.01
C ASP A 4 31.67 57.00 28.57
N SER A 5 32.16 56.13 27.70
CA SER A 5 32.51 54.73 27.93
C SER A 5 33.79 54.58 28.76
N SER A 6 33.86 53.56 29.62
CA SER A 6 34.99 52.61 29.77
C SER A 6 35.07 51.99 31.18
N LEU A 7 34.78 50.69 31.29
CA LEU A 7 35.84 49.70 31.52
C LEU A 7 35.26 48.29 31.44
N ALA A 8 35.89 47.49 30.59
CA ALA A 8 35.59 46.10 30.36
C ALA A 8 35.82 45.22 31.61
N ARG A 9 34.95 44.24 31.81
CA ARG A 9 35.39 42.89 32.18
C ARG A 9 34.34 41.85 31.78
N ALA A 10 34.54 41.27 30.59
CA ALA A 10 33.93 40.01 30.23
C ALA A 10 34.32 38.93 31.26
N ARG A 11 33.34 38.16 31.75
CA ARG A 11 33.58 36.82 32.29
C ARG A 11 32.69 35.83 31.55
N ALA A 12 33.39 34.90 30.91
CA ALA A 12 32.88 33.89 30.02
C ALA A 12 31.86 32.96 30.70
N GLY A 13 30.87 32.56 29.92
CA GLY A 13 29.88 31.57 30.30
C GLY A 13 30.51 30.20 30.54
N SER A 14 30.07 29.55 31.63
CA SER A 14 30.23 28.10 31.79
C SER A 14 29.05 27.43 31.10
N GLY A 15 29.24 27.15 29.81
CA GLY A 15 28.34 26.33 29.01
C GLY A 15 28.37 24.89 29.51
N GLY A 16 27.38 24.51 30.33
CA GLY A 16 27.10 23.12 30.66
C GLY A 16 26.77 22.35 29.38
N SER A 17 27.74 21.57 28.88
CA SER A 17 27.59 20.67 27.73
C SER A 17 26.53 19.60 28.04
N ARG A 18 25.27 19.89 27.71
CA ARG A 18 24.21 18.88 27.68
C ARG A 18 24.48 17.99 26.47
N ARG A 19 25.16 16.87 26.70
CA ARG A 19 25.23 15.77 25.72
C ARG A 19 23.80 15.42 25.30
N PRO A 20 23.46 15.41 24.00
CA PRO A 20 22.14 14.99 23.56
C PRO A 20 21.96 13.52 23.98
N LYS A 21 20.98 13.26 24.86
CA LYS A 21 20.55 11.90 25.16
C LYS A 21 20.08 11.29 23.85
N LYS A 22 20.85 10.34 23.30
CA LYS A 22 20.41 9.52 22.17
C LYS A 22 19.16 8.77 22.62
N TYR A 23 18.01 9.21 22.13
CA TYR A 23 16.75 8.49 22.26
C TYR A 23 16.91 7.16 21.50
N LYS A 24 17.17 6.07 22.22
CA LYS A 24 17.04 4.73 21.66
C LYS A 24 15.56 4.52 21.42
N ASN A 25 15.15 4.56 20.16
CA ASN A 25 13.83 4.11 19.76
C ASN A 25 13.80 2.59 19.96
N THR A 26 13.40 2.13 21.16
CA THR A 26 13.05 0.73 21.45
C THR A 26 11.67 0.43 20.88
N GLY A 27 11.39 0.90 19.66
CA GLY A 27 10.14 0.71 18.95
C GLY A 27 9.91 -0.78 18.75
N GLN A 28 9.29 -1.39 19.76
CA GLN A 28 8.71 -2.71 19.69
C GLN A 28 7.63 -2.57 18.63
N ARG A 29 7.97 -2.92 17.39
CA ARG A 29 7.05 -2.97 16.27
C ARG A 29 6.00 -4.02 16.64
N THR A 30 4.89 -3.57 17.20
CA THR A 30 3.68 -4.37 17.32
C THR A 30 3.36 -4.85 15.91
N ALA A 31 3.46 -6.16 15.69
CA ALA A 31 3.00 -6.75 14.45
C ALA A 31 1.50 -6.46 14.37
N VAL A 32 1.11 -5.61 13.40
CA VAL A 32 -0.31 -5.38 13.15
C VAL A 32 -0.82 -6.64 12.47
N ILE A 33 -1.64 -7.40 13.20
CA ILE A 33 -2.31 -8.58 12.68
C ILE A 33 -3.56 -8.09 11.96
N TYR A 34 -3.64 -8.36 10.66
CA TYR A 34 -4.81 -8.05 9.84
C TYR A 34 -5.56 -9.33 9.54
N ASN A 35 -6.89 -9.26 9.57
CA ASN A 35 -7.74 -10.32 9.04
C ASN A 35 -7.68 -10.32 7.51
N LEU A 36 -7.89 -11.48 6.91
CA LEU A 36 -7.91 -11.62 5.46
C LEU A 36 -9.07 -10.78 4.87
N GLY A 37 -8.78 -9.90 3.93
CA GLY A 37 -9.75 -8.95 3.37
C GLY A 37 -9.89 -7.65 4.15
N ALA A 38 -9.16 -7.46 5.26
CA ALA A 38 -9.25 -6.23 6.03
C ALA A 38 -8.76 -5.01 5.24
N PHE A 39 -9.45 -3.88 5.41
CA PHE A 39 -9.02 -2.61 4.85
C PHE A 39 -7.76 -2.06 5.53
N ILE A 40 -6.88 -1.52 4.71
CA ILE A 40 -5.75 -0.72 5.15
C ILE A 40 -6.16 0.74 4.94
N SER A 41 -6.46 1.42 6.05
CA SER A 41 -6.82 2.83 6.05
C SER A 41 -5.61 3.72 5.73
N GLY A 42 -5.87 4.86 5.10
CA GLY A 42 -4.85 5.87 4.80
C GLY A 42 -5.44 7.04 4.05
N ASN A 43 -4.61 8.05 3.80
CA ASN A 43 -5.03 9.31 3.17
C ASN A 43 -4.43 9.49 1.77
N ALA A 44 -4.06 8.38 1.11
CA ALA A 44 -3.43 8.43 -0.20
C ALA A 44 -4.49 8.35 -1.30
N LYS A 45 -4.52 9.35 -2.20
CA LYS A 45 -5.37 9.29 -3.39
C LYS A 45 -4.81 8.26 -4.37
N LEU A 46 -5.59 7.22 -4.66
CA LEU A 46 -5.24 6.19 -5.65
C LEU A 46 -5.59 6.68 -7.06
N LYS A 47 -4.89 6.16 -8.07
CA LYS A 47 -5.19 6.40 -9.48
C LYS A 47 -6.10 5.26 -9.98
N ILE A 48 -7.38 5.37 -9.66
CA ILE A 48 -8.41 4.39 -10.07
C ILE A 48 -9.10 4.93 -11.32
N GLU A 49 -9.28 4.08 -12.32
CA GLU A 49 -10.02 4.39 -13.54
C GLU A 49 -11.50 4.07 -13.34
N PHE A 50 -12.32 5.12 -13.36
CA PHE A 50 -13.77 5.07 -13.33
C PHE A 50 -14.30 5.32 -14.74
N ASN A 51 -15.36 4.59 -15.11
CA ASN A 51 -16.01 4.76 -16.40
C ASN A 51 -17.05 5.90 -16.38
N ASP A 52 -17.52 6.27 -15.19
CA ASP A 52 -18.49 7.33 -14.95
C ASP A 52 -17.79 8.58 -14.37
N ILE A 53 -18.13 9.75 -14.91
CA ILE A 53 -17.61 11.05 -14.47
C ILE A 53 -18.11 11.38 -13.05
N GLU A 54 -19.33 10.97 -12.70
CA GLU A 54 -19.88 11.18 -11.36
C GLU A 54 -19.07 10.41 -10.32
N GLU A 55 -18.74 9.14 -10.60
CA GLU A 55 -17.89 8.31 -9.74
C GLU A 55 -16.49 8.91 -9.59
N ALA A 56 -15.88 9.34 -10.70
CA ALA A 56 -14.56 9.96 -10.68
C ALA A 56 -14.54 11.25 -9.83
N SER A 57 -15.55 12.11 -10.01
CA SER A 57 -15.70 13.36 -9.26
C SER A 57 -15.96 13.10 -7.77
N TYR A 58 -16.81 12.13 -7.46
CA TYR A 58 -17.11 11.71 -6.10
C TYR A 58 -15.86 11.19 -5.40
N TYR A 59 -15.12 10.28 -6.04
CA TYR A 59 -13.87 9.76 -5.51
C TYR A 59 -12.84 10.88 -5.32
N GLN A 60 -12.72 11.80 -6.27
CA GLN A 60 -11.78 12.92 -6.17
C GLN A 60 -12.02 13.81 -4.94
N SER A 61 -13.27 13.97 -4.54
CA SER A 61 -13.66 14.78 -3.38
C SER A 61 -13.63 14.00 -2.06
N ASN A 62 -13.77 12.67 -2.11
CA ASN A 62 -13.98 11.81 -0.93
C ASN A 62 -12.93 10.70 -0.75
N TYR A 63 -11.79 10.73 -1.47
CA TYR A 63 -10.82 9.64 -1.52
C TYR A 63 -10.32 9.16 -0.13
N THR A 64 -10.35 10.01 0.90
CA THR A 64 -9.95 9.67 2.28
C THR A 64 -10.92 8.71 2.98
N GLN A 65 -12.14 8.53 2.47
CA GLN A 65 -13.13 7.58 2.98
C GLN A 65 -12.92 6.16 2.44
N PHE A 66 -12.06 6.00 1.43
CA PHE A 66 -11.80 4.74 0.75
C PHE A 66 -10.48 4.11 1.22
N PRO A 67 -10.37 2.77 1.23
CA PRO A 67 -9.14 2.10 1.61
C PRO A 67 -7.98 2.40 0.65
N VAL A 68 -6.76 2.47 1.18
CA VAL A 68 -5.54 2.60 0.36
C VAL A 68 -4.91 1.24 0.02
N GLY A 69 -5.41 0.18 0.66
CA GLY A 69 -4.98 -1.19 0.47
C GLY A 69 -5.94 -2.20 1.09
N ILE A 70 -5.77 -3.47 0.71
CA ILE A 70 -6.47 -4.61 1.27
C ILE A 70 -5.41 -5.60 1.73
N PHE A 71 -5.55 -6.14 2.95
CA PHE A 71 -4.72 -7.25 3.38
C PHE A 71 -5.23 -8.56 2.79
N PHE A 72 -4.67 -8.94 1.64
CA PHE A 72 -4.95 -10.22 1.00
C PHE A 72 -3.64 -10.75 0.39
N PRO A 73 -2.81 -11.44 1.19
CA PRO A 73 -1.52 -11.93 0.73
C PRO A 73 -1.71 -12.99 -0.35
N TRP A 74 -0.85 -12.95 -1.36
CA TRP A 74 -0.74 -14.03 -2.34
C TRP A 74 -0.15 -15.27 -1.68
N ASN A 75 -0.74 -16.43 -1.94
CA ASN A 75 -0.22 -17.69 -1.44
C ASN A 75 0.74 -18.28 -2.48
N PRO A 76 2.02 -18.53 -2.18
CA PRO A 76 2.91 -19.22 -3.12
C PRO A 76 2.43 -20.62 -3.50
N GLU A 77 1.61 -21.30 -2.68
CA GLU A 77 0.96 -22.55 -3.09
C GLU A 77 -0.06 -22.32 -4.21
N SER A 78 -0.64 -21.13 -4.34
CA SER A 78 -1.55 -20.84 -5.46
C SER A 78 -0.82 -20.73 -6.80
N ALA A 79 0.49 -20.50 -6.80
CA ALA A 79 1.34 -20.67 -7.97
C ALA A 79 1.45 -22.15 -8.40
N VAL A 80 1.35 -23.11 -7.46
CA VAL A 80 1.31 -24.56 -7.77
C VAL A 80 -0.01 -24.94 -8.44
N PHE A 81 -1.09 -24.23 -8.11
CA PHE A 81 -2.42 -24.45 -8.67
C PHE A 81 -2.69 -23.67 -9.97
N ASN A 82 -1.71 -22.96 -10.53
CA ASN A 82 -1.89 -22.08 -11.70
C ASN A 82 -3.12 -21.17 -11.55
N GLU A 83 -3.22 -20.54 -10.38
CA GLU A 83 -4.35 -19.69 -10.08
C GLU A 83 -4.42 -18.51 -11.07
N THR A 84 -5.58 -18.31 -11.70
CA THR A 84 -5.80 -17.19 -12.61
C THR A 84 -6.01 -15.87 -11.87
N GLU A 85 -5.76 -14.76 -12.55
CA GLU A 85 -5.99 -13.42 -12.00
C GLU A 85 -7.44 -13.23 -11.55
N GLU A 86 -8.38 -13.72 -12.36
CA GLU A 86 -9.81 -13.60 -12.10
C GLU A 86 -10.21 -14.37 -10.84
N ALA A 87 -9.69 -15.59 -10.68
CA ALA A 87 -9.92 -16.41 -9.50
C ALA A 87 -9.35 -15.75 -8.23
N PHE A 88 -8.19 -15.12 -8.33
CA PHE A 88 -7.59 -14.39 -7.21
C PHE A 88 -8.40 -13.17 -6.82
N VAL A 89 -8.73 -12.34 -7.82
CA VAL A 89 -9.49 -11.11 -7.62
C VAL A 89 -10.85 -11.42 -7.02
N GLN A 90 -11.53 -12.48 -7.48
CA GLN A 90 -12.81 -12.88 -6.93
C GLN A 90 -12.71 -13.30 -5.46
N ARG A 91 -11.72 -14.13 -5.08
CA ARG A 91 -11.54 -14.49 -3.66
C ARG A 91 -11.15 -13.31 -2.79
N CYS A 92 -10.27 -12.45 -3.29
CA CYS A 92 -9.90 -11.21 -2.61
C CYS A 92 -11.14 -10.32 -2.39
N PHE A 93 -11.97 -10.16 -3.41
CA PHE A 93 -13.20 -9.38 -3.35
C PHE A 93 -14.18 -9.97 -2.32
N THR A 94 -14.51 -11.25 -2.42
CA THR A 94 -15.44 -11.93 -1.49
C THR A 94 -14.95 -11.86 -0.04
N ALA A 95 -13.65 -12.09 0.21
CA ALA A 95 -13.09 -11.96 1.55
C ALA A 95 -13.19 -10.54 2.08
N THR A 96 -12.94 -9.54 1.23
CA THR A 96 -13.02 -8.12 1.59
C THR A 96 -14.45 -7.70 1.91
N VAL A 97 -15.42 -8.10 1.09
CA VAL A 97 -16.85 -7.84 1.32
C VAL A 97 -17.30 -8.44 2.66
N THR A 98 -16.91 -9.70 2.90
CA THR A 98 -17.27 -10.43 4.12
C THR A 98 -16.66 -9.80 5.38
N GLU A 99 -15.34 -9.51 5.35
CA GLU A 99 -14.62 -8.95 6.50
C GLU A 99 -15.11 -7.55 6.88
N ASN A 100 -15.43 -6.73 5.88
CA ASN A 100 -15.85 -5.35 6.09
C ASN A 100 -17.38 -5.17 6.12
N LYS A 101 -18.14 -6.28 6.08
CA LYS A 101 -19.61 -6.31 6.12
C LYS A 101 -20.26 -5.39 5.09
N LEU A 102 -19.75 -5.46 3.86
CA LEU A 102 -20.28 -4.68 2.74
C LEU A 102 -21.44 -5.45 2.11
N GLU A 103 -22.45 -4.72 1.68
CA GLU A 103 -23.57 -5.26 0.92
C GLU A 103 -23.48 -4.70 -0.50
N PHE A 104 -23.14 -5.56 -1.45
CA PHE A 104 -23.20 -5.23 -2.86
C PHE A 104 -24.24 -6.14 -3.51
N SER A 105 -25.14 -5.59 -4.32
CA SER A 105 -26.00 -6.39 -5.17
C SER A 105 -25.13 -7.20 -6.14
N GLU A 106 -25.38 -8.51 -6.19
CA GLU A 106 -24.63 -9.46 -7.04
C GLU A 106 -24.99 -9.30 -8.52
N GLU A 107 -26.20 -8.82 -8.81
CA GLU A 107 -26.80 -8.90 -10.15
C GLU A 107 -26.88 -7.55 -10.87
N ASP A 108 -26.90 -6.42 -10.17
CA ASP A 108 -26.98 -5.10 -10.79
C ASP A 108 -26.30 -4.00 -9.97
N ASP A 109 -25.51 -3.16 -10.66
CA ASP A 109 -24.93 -1.95 -10.07
C ASP A 109 -25.97 -0.81 -9.99
N SER A 110 -27.16 -0.97 -10.60
CA SER A 110 -28.23 0.03 -10.62
C SER A 110 -28.83 0.32 -9.23
N ASP A 111 -28.82 -0.68 -8.33
CA ASP A 111 -29.29 -0.53 -6.96
C ASP A 111 -28.23 0.09 -6.02
N LEU A 112 -26.97 0.16 -6.47
CA LEU A 112 -25.89 0.72 -5.67
C LEU A 112 -25.90 2.24 -5.73
N ASN A 113 -25.82 2.87 -4.56
CA ASN A 113 -25.57 4.30 -4.50
C ASN A 113 -24.13 4.62 -4.98
N LEU A 114 -23.88 5.90 -5.24
CA LEU A 114 -22.61 6.36 -5.79
C LEU A 114 -21.39 5.96 -4.93
N ALA A 115 -21.52 5.99 -3.60
CA ALA A 115 -20.44 5.62 -2.69
C ALA A 115 -20.14 4.12 -2.75
N GLU A 116 -21.18 3.28 -2.85
CA GLU A 116 -21.06 1.83 -2.99
C GLU A 116 -20.43 1.44 -4.32
N ARG A 117 -20.82 2.06 -5.44
CA ARG A 117 -20.19 1.81 -6.74
C ARG A 117 -18.71 2.16 -6.74
N VAL A 118 -18.35 3.32 -6.16
CA VAL A 118 -16.94 3.71 -6.01
C VAL A 118 -16.19 2.75 -5.09
N MET A 119 -16.82 2.28 -4.00
CA MET A 119 -16.21 1.29 -3.09
C MET A 119 -15.96 -0.03 -3.80
N LYS A 120 -16.97 -0.57 -4.51
CA LYS A 120 -16.87 -1.80 -5.29
C LYS A 120 -15.73 -1.72 -6.29
N ARG A 121 -15.66 -0.63 -7.08
CA ARG A 121 -14.57 -0.38 -8.04
C ARG A 121 -13.20 -0.26 -7.35
N SER A 122 -13.14 0.38 -6.19
CA SER A 122 -11.91 0.52 -5.40
C SER A 122 -11.40 -0.84 -4.91
N ILE A 123 -12.29 -1.72 -4.46
CA ILE A 123 -11.92 -3.08 -4.01
C ILE A 123 -11.36 -3.89 -5.18
N TYR A 124 -12.02 -3.88 -6.34
CA TYR A 124 -11.50 -4.55 -7.55
C TYR A 124 -10.10 -4.07 -7.92
N TYR A 125 -9.90 -2.75 -7.96
CA TYR A 125 -8.59 -2.15 -8.24
C TYR A 125 -7.52 -2.62 -7.23
N LEU A 126 -7.84 -2.64 -5.94
CA LEU A 126 -6.90 -3.05 -4.89
C LEU A 126 -6.57 -4.54 -4.95
N CYS A 127 -7.55 -5.40 -5.28
CA CYS A 127 -7.34 -6.83 -5.48
C CYS A 127 -6.44 -7.11 -6.68
N LEU A 128 -6.69 -6.45 -7.82
CA LEU A 128 -5.82 -6.51 -9.00
C LEU A 128 -4.39 -6.06 -8.67
N ARG A 129 -4.25 -4.97 -7.91
CA ARG A 129 -2.94 -4.47 -7.47
C ARG A 129 -2.22 -5.46 -6.55
N ASN A 130 -2.94 -6.18 -5.69
CA ASN A 130 -2.36 -7.22 -4.84
C ASN A 130 -1.89 -8.44 -5.67
N TYR A 131 -2.66 -8.82 -6.70
CA TYR A 131 -2.23 -9.81 -7.67
C TYR A 131 -0.96 -9.35 -8.40
N GLY A 132 -0.93 -8.14 -8.96
CA GLY A 132 0.24 -7.64 -9.70
C GLY A 132 1.52 -7.56 -8.85
N LYS A 133 1.42 -7.15 -7.58
CA LYS A 133 2.57 -7.06 -6.66
C LYS A 133 3.17 -8.42 -6.30
N ASN A 134 2.36 -9.47 -6.25
CA ASN A 134 2.76 -10.75 -5.67
C ASN A 134 2.68 -11.94 -6.65
N GLY A 135 1.79 -11.90 -7.64
CA GLY A 135 1.55 -12.92 -8.66
C GLY A 135 2.44 -12.79 -9.91
N THR A 136 3.01 -11.61 -10.17
CA THR A 136 4.07 -11.47 -11.22
C THR A 136 5.48 -11.74 -10.68
N ALA A 137 5.63 -11.81 -9.36
CA ALA A 137 6.88 -12.19 -8.73
C ALA A 137 7.04 -13.71 -8.82
N ALA A 138 7.83 -14.15 -9.81
CA ALA A 138 8.40 -15.50 -9.97
C ALA A 138 7.63 -16.54 -10.81
N THR A 139 7.09 -16.16 -11.96
CA THR A 139 7.09 -17.09 -13.11
C THR A 139 8.21 -16.71 -14.07
N MET A 140 9.47 -16.89 -13.65
CA MET A 140 10.53 -17.10 -14.65
C MET A 140 10.14 -18.38 -15.39
N SER A 141 9.73 -18.24 -16.65
CA SER A 141 9.39 -19.40 -17.45
C SER A 141 10.60 -20.36 -17.49
N PRO A 142 10.38 -21.69 -17.40
CA PRO A 142 11.47 -22.67 -17.52
C PRO A 142 12.30 -22.44 -18.80
N SER A 143 11.65 -21.93 -19.84
CA SER A 143 12.27 -21.53 -21.11
C SER A 143 13.31 -20.42 -20.96
N LEU A 144 13.05 -19.38 -20.15
CA LEU A 144 14.02 -18.31 -19.90
C LEU A 144 15.22 -18.79 -19.08
N LEU A 145 15.01 -19.70 -18.14
CA LEU A 145 16.10 -20.34 -17.40
C LEU A 145 17.01 -21.15 -18.33
N LEU A 146 16.43 -21.97 -19.20
CA LEU A 146 17.21 -22.72 -20.20
C LEU A 146 17.98 -21.80 -21.16
N PHE A 147 17.36 -20.71 -21.63
CA PHE A 147 18.04 -19.74 -22.46
C PHE A 147 19.23 -19.09 -21.74
N THR A 148 19.06 -18.63 -20.48
CA THR A 148 20.17 -18.02 -19.72
C THR A 148 21.32 -18.99 -19.46
N MET A 149 21.02 -20.26 -19.17
CA MET A 149 22.04 -21.30 -19.00
C MET A 149 22.78 -21.61 -20.30
N LEU A 150 22.07 -21.65 -21.44
CA LEU A 150 22.69 -21.79 -22.76
C LEU A 150 23.64 -20.63 -23.06
N PHE A 151 23.22 -19.38 -22.85
CA PHE A 151 24.07 -18.21 -23.08
C PHE A 151 25.32 -18.20 -22.19
N LEU A 152 25.22 -18.65 -20.93
CA LEU A 152 26.38 -18.79 -20.05
C LEU A 152 27.34 -19.88 -20.52
N SER A 153 26.83 -20.99 -21.07
CA SER A 153 27.69 -22.05 -21.64
C SER A 153 28.40 -21.64 -22.95
N PHE A 154 27.84 -20.71 -23.73
CA PHE A 154 28.51 -20.15 -24.91
C PHE A 154 29.50 -19.02 -24.58
N ALA A 155 29.40 -18.40 -23.40
CA ALA A 155 30.30 -17.33 -22.96
C ALA A 155 31.62 -17.83 -22.33
N ILE A 156 31.78 -19.14 -22.13
CA ILE A 156 32.98 -19.78 -21.53
C ILE A 156 33.83 -20.48 -22.61
N LYS A 157 33.88 -19.95 -23.84
CA LYS A 157 34.75 -20.48 -24.91
C LYS A 157 35.70 -19.42 -25.45
#